data_AF-A0A2J8QH26-F1
#
_entry.id   AF-A0A2J8QH26-F1
#
_cell.length_a   1.000
_cell.length_b   1.000
_cell.length_c   1.000
_cell.angle_alpha   90.00
_cell.angle_beta   90.00
_cell.angle_gamma   90.00
#
_symmetry.space_group_name_H-M   'P 1'
#
loop_
_entity.id
_entity.type
_entity.pdbx_description
1 polymer ?
#
loop_
_entity_poly.entity_id
_entity_poly.type
_entity_poly.pdbx_seq_one_letter_code
_entity_poly.pdbx_strand_id
1 'polypeptide(L)'
;MGRLLALVVGAALVSSACGGCVEVDSETEAVYGMTFKILCISCKRRSETNAETFTEWTFRQKGTEEFVKKIHIEVVDKANRDMASIVSEIMMYVLIVVLTIWLVAEMIYCYKKIAAATETAAQENASEYLAITSESKENCTGVQVAE
;
A
#
# COMPACT_ATOMS: atom_id res chain seq x y z
N MET A 1 -21.09 17.26 3.78
CA MET A 1 -21.76 16.99 2.48
C MET A 1 -20.79 16.58 1.37
N GLY A 2 -19.68 17.30 1.12
CA GLY A 2 -18.78 17.00 -0.02
C GLY A 2 -18.10 15.62 -0.02
N ARG A 3 -17.70 15.08 1.15
CA ARG A 3 -17.07 13.74 1.24
C ARG A 3 -18.03 12.59 0.96
N LEU A 4 -19.32 12.73 1.33
CA LEU A 4 -20.35 11.73 1.07
C LEU A 4 -20.76 11.74 -0.41
N LEU A 5 -20.88 12.93 -1.02
CA LEU A 5 -21.17 13.07 -2.44
C LEU A 5 -20.05 12.49 -3.31
N ALA A 6 -18.79 12.70 -2.93
CA ALA A 6 -17.64 12.12 -3.63
C ALA A 6 -17.58 10.59 -3.53
N LEU A 7 -17.92 10.02 -2.36
CA LEU A 7 -18.01 8.57 -2.16
C LEU A 7 -19.14 7.94 -2.99
N VAL A 8 -20.31 8.59 -3.05
CA VAL A 8 -21.47 8.11 -3.83
C VAL A 8 -21.19 8.21 -5.33
N VAL A 9 -20.59 9.30 -5.81
CA VAL A 9 -20.19 9.45 -7.22
C VAL A 9 -19.08 8.45 -7.60
N GLY A 10 -18.10 8.22 -6.71
CA GLY A 10 -17.04 7.23 -6.92
C GLY A 10 -17.58 5.79 -6.98
N ALA A 11 -18.53 5.43 -6.11
CA ALA A 11 -19.17 4.13 -6.13
C ALA A 11 -20.04 3.92 -7.39
N ALA A 12 -20.76 4.96 -7.83
CA ALA A 12 -21.59 4.92 -9.04
C ALA A 12 -20.75 4.76 -10.32
N LEU A 13 -19.56 5.35 -10.37
CA LEU A 13 -18.63 5.21 -11.50
C LEU A 13 -18.03 3.80 -11.59
N VAL A 14 -17.75 3.14 -10.46
CA VAL A 14 -17.24 1.76 -10.43
C VAL A 14 -18.31 0.76 -10.88
N SER A 15 -19.59 0.99 -10.55
CA SER A 15 -20.69 0.12 -11.01
C SER A 15 -20.98 0.19 -12.52
N SER A 16 -20.41 1.18 -13.22
CA SER A 16 -20.54 1.35 -14.68
C SER A 16 -19.46 0.59 -15.47
N ALA A 17 -18.57 -0.15 -14.81
CA ALA A 17 -17.56 -0.95 -15.47
C ALA A 17 -18.20 -2.20 -16.09
N CYS A 18 -18.49 -2.14 -17.39
CA CYS A 18 -18.81 -3.34 -18.18
C CYS A 18 -17.61 -4.30 -18.14
N GLY A 19 -17.82 -5.51 -17.61
CA GLY A 19 -16.84 -6.59 -17.67
C GLY A 19 -16.57 -6.99 -19.13
N GLY A 20 -15.29 -7.07 -19.50
CA GLY A 20 -14.83 -7.54 -20.81
C GLY A 20 -14.21 -8.94 -20.73
N CYS A 21 -14.05 -9.59 -21.88
CA CYS A 21 -13.23 -10.80 -21.98
C CYS A 21 -11.75 -10.40 -21.98
N VAL A 22 -10.94 -11.03 -21.12
CA VAL A 22 -9.49 -10.85 -21.07
C VAL A 22 -8.83 -12.20 -21.31
N GLU A 23 -7.90 -12.26 -22.26
CA GLU A 23 -7.09 -13.44 -22.49
C GLU A 23 -6.02 -13.51 -21.40
N VAL A 24 -6.06 -14.56 -20.59
CA VAL A 24 -5.08 -14.86 -19.55
C VAL A 24 -4.43 -16.18 -19.91
N ASP A 25 -3.10 -16.22 -19.92
CA ASP A 25 -2.35 -17.44 -20.19
C ASP A 25 -2.46 -18.43 -19.02
N SER A 26 -2.40 -19.72 -19.32
CA SER A 26 -2.37 -20.77 -18.31
C SER A 26 -1.04 -20.76 -17.55
N GLU A 27 -1.07 -21.22 -16.30
CA GLU A 27 0.15 -21.55 -15.57
C GLU A 27 0.95 -22.62 -16.34
N THR A 28 2.27 -22.65 -16.14
CA THR A 28 3.21 -23.55 -16.85
C THR A 28 3.86 -24.59 -15.95
N GLU A 29 3.66 -24.53 -14.63
CA GLU A 29 4.25 -25.46 -13.67
C GLU A 29 3.15 -26.31 -13.03
N ALA A 30 3.21 -27.62 -13.24
CA ALA A 30 2.29 -28.58 -12.64
C ALA A 30 3.01 -29.41 -11.58
N VAL A 31 2.43 -29.55 -10.39
CA VAL A 31 3.06 -30.36 -9.33
C VAL A 31 2.65 -31.82 -9.45
N TYR A 32 3.62 -32.73 -9.33
CA TYR A 32 3.36 -34.17 -9.38
C TYR A 32 2.32 -34.61 -8.31
N GLY A 33 1.35 -35.42 -8.73
CA GLY A 33 0.32 -35.97 -7.84
C GLY A 33 -0.80 -35.01 -7.44
N MET A 34 -0.78 -33.76 -7.93
CA MET A 34 -1.87 -32.78 -7.73
C MET A 34 -2.65 -32.52 -9.02
N THR A 35 -3.90 -32.08 -8.90
CA THR A 35 -4.73 -31.70 -10.06
C THR A 35 -4.27 -30.37 -10.64
N PHE A 36 -4.06 -30.32 -11.95
CA PHE A 36 -3.65 -29.11 -12.67
C PHE A 36 -4.74 -28.68 -13.65
N LYS A 37 -5.06 -27.37 -13.70
CA LYS A 37 -6.09 -26.82 -14.59
C LYS A 37 -5.43 -26.02 -15.71
N ILE A 38 -5.58 -26.50 -16.94
CA ILE A 38 -5.09 -25.79 -18.13
C ILE A 38 -6.15 -24.78 -18.57
N LEU A 39 -5.78 -23.51 -18.67
CA LEU A 39 -6.67 -22.44 -19.13
C LEU A 39 -6.42 -22.12 -20.60
N CYS A 40 -7.46 -22.19 -21.43
CA CYS A 40 -7.43 -21.64 -22.78
C CYS A 40 -8.61 -20.70 -22.96
N ILE A 41 -8.33 -19.40 -22.88
CA ILE A 41 -9.29 -18.35 -23.17
C ILE A 41 -8.94 -17.78 -24.54
N SER A 42 -9.95 -17.67 -25.40
CA SER A 42 -9.86 -16.94 -26.66
C SER A 42 -11.00 -15.94 -26.71
N CYS A 43 -10.64 -14.66 -26.69
CA CYS A 43 -11.62 -13.58 -26.69
C CYS A 43 -11.97 -13.18 -28.12
N LYS A 44 -13.27 -13.07 -28.40
CA LYS A 44 -13.75 -12.54 -29.68
C LYS A 44 -13.45 -11.05 -29.77
N ARG A 45 -12.98 -10.60 -30.94
CA ARG A 45 -12.66 -9.18 -31.21
C ARG A 45 -13.86 -8.23 -31.04
N ARG A 46 -15.10 -8.72 -31.20
CA ARG A 46 -16.36 -7.96 -30.97
C ARG A 46 -17.38 -8.83 -30.22
N SER A 47 -17.68 -8.47 -28.98
CA SER A 47 -18.52 -9.23 -28.04
C SER A 47 -20.00 -9.32 -28.44
N GLU A 48 -20.52 -8.32 -29.16
CA GLU A 48 -21.94 -8.23 -29.54
C GLU A 48 -22.36 -9.23 -30.63
N THR A 49 -21.39 -9.82 -31.33
CA THR A 49 -21.66 -10.73 -32.44
C THR A 49 -21.68 -12.17 -31.93
N ASN A 50 -22.74 -12.93 -32.22
CA ASN A 50 -22.77 -14.36 -31.90
C ASN A 50 -21.76 -15.14 -32.75
N ALA A 51 -21.15 -16.18 -32.18
CA ALA A 51 -20.31 -17.14 -32.90
C ALA A 51 -20.42 -18.51 -32.25
N GLU A 52 -20.50 -19.55 -33.08
CA GLU A 52 -20.33 -20.93 -32.65
C GLU A 52 -18.85 -21.30 -32.82
N THR A 53 -18.27 -21.91 -31.79
CA THR A 53 -16.86 -22.30 -31.78
C THR A 53 -16.74 -23.72 -31.28
N PHE A 54 -15.74 -24.45 -31.78
CA PHE A 54 -15.38 -25.77 -31.30
C PHE A 54 -13.94 -25.71 -30.80
N THR A 55 -13.63 -26.51 -29.78
CA THR A 55 -12.27 -26.62 -29.23
C THR A 55 -11.82 -28.06 -29.31
N GLU A 56 -10.61 -28.27 -29.82
CA GLU A 56 -9.95 -29.56 -29.86
C GLU A 56 -8.61 -29.43 -29.13
N TRP A 57 -8.36 -30.34 -28.19
CA TRP A 57 -7.14 -30.35 -27.40
C TRP A 57 -6.23 -31.46 -27.91
N THR A 58 -5.01 -31.10 -28.29
CA THR A 58 -3.97 -32.05 -28.68
C THR A 58 -2.79 -31.92 -27.72
N PHE A 59 -2.36 -33.04 -27.16
CA PHE A 59 -1.20 -33.10 -26.28
C PHE A 59 0.01 -33.60 -27.07
N ARG A 60 1.13 -32.88 -26.95
CA ARG A 60 2.41 -33.31 -27.52
C ARG A 60 3.45 -33.43 -26.42
N GLN A 61 4.13 -34.56 -26.40
CA GLN A 61 5.32 -34.73 -25.57
C GLN A 61 6.47 -33.88 -26.13
N LYS A 62 7.34 -33.37 -25.26
CA LYS A 62 8.49 -32.53 -25.60
C LYS A 62 9.32 -33.17 -26.73
N GLY A 63 9.36 -32.55 -27.92
CA GLY A 63 10.23 -32.97 -29.04
C GLY A 63 9.60 -33.18 -30.43
N THR A 64 8.34 -32.79 -30.71
CA THR A 64 7.69 -32.97 -32.04
C THR A 64 6.97 -31.70 -32.53
N GLU A 65 7.14 -31.30 -33.79
CA GLU A 65 6.66 -29.99 -34.33
C GLU A 65 5.32 -30.04 -35.07
N GLU A 66 4.38 -29.16 -34.69
CA GLU A 66 3.45 -28.35 -35.51
C GLU A 66 2.57 -27.48 -34.58
N PHE A 67 2.02 -26.36 -35.06
CA PHE A 67 1.56 -25.22 -34.24
C PHE A 67 0.04 -24.96 -34.29
N VAL A 68 -0.61 -25.07 -33.13
CA VAL A 68 -1.80 -24.32 -32.67
C VAL A 68 -1.55 -24.03 -31.18
N LYS A 69 -1.83 -22.80 -30.70
CA LYS A 69 -1.57 -22.24 -29.34
C LYS A 69 -0.84 -23.21 -28.37
N LYS A 70 0.49 -23.12 -28.31
CA LYS A 70 1.34 -24.04 -27.53
C LYS A 70 1.40 -23.60 -26.07
N ILE A 71 0.84 -24.41 -25.18
CA ILE A 71 1.02 -24.27 -23.72
C ILE A 71 2.10 -25.28 -23.32
N HIS A 72 3.25 -24.78 -22.86
CA HIS A 72 4.33 -25.62 -22.37
C HIS A 72 4.18 -25.81 -20.88
N ILE A 73 4.07 -27.06 -20.44
CA ILE A 73 3.92 -27.42 -19.03
C ILE A 73 5.15 -28.22 -18.61
N GLU A 74 5.76 -27.81 -17.52
CA GLU A 74 6.82 -28.55 -16.84
C GLU A 74 6.26 -29.16 -15.56
N VAL A 75 6.49 -30.46 -15.37
CA VAL A 75 6.07 -31.17 -14.17
C VAL A 75 7.20 -31.05 -13.15
N VAL A 76 6.91 -30.40 -12.03
CA VAL A 76 7.85 -30.18 -10.92
C VAL A 76 7.38 -30.97 -9.69
N ASP A 77 8.33 -31.40 -8.85
CA ASP A 77 7.98 -32.14 -7.62
C ASP A 77 7.47 -31.22 -6.51
N LYS A 78 7.80 -29.93 -6.58
CA LYS A 78 7.44 -28.91 -5.58
C LYS A 78 7.04 -27.62 -6.28
N ALA A 79 5.92 -27.03 -5.85
CA ALA A 79 5.48 -25.72 -6.35
C ALA A 79 6.56 -24.66 -6.07
N ASN A 80 6.99 -23.97 -7.12
CA ASN A 80 7.84 -22.80 -6.98
C ASN A 80 6.97 -21.59 -6.59
N ARG A 81 7.47 -20.74 -5.70
CA ARG A 81 6.81 -19.46 -5.45
C ARG A 81 7.21 -18.51 -6.56
N ASP A 82 6.22 -17.81 -7.12
CA ASP A 82 6.49 -16.81 -8.16
C ASP A 82 7.54 -15.80 -7.67
N MET A 83 8.59 -15.62 -8.47
CA MET A 83 9.68 -14.68 -8.17
C MET A 83 9.13 -13.27 -7.94
N ALA A 84 8.08 -12.88 -8.68
CA ALA A 84 7.42 -11.59 -8.50
C ALA A 84 6.78 -11.45 -7.11
N SER A 85 6.20 -12.53 -6.57
CA SER A 85 5.63 -12.54 -5.22
C SER A 85 6.72 -12.37 -4.16
N ILE A 86 7.85 -13.07 -4.30
CA ILE A 86 8.97 -12.97 -3.36
C ILE A 86 9.57 -11.56 -3.37
N VAL A 87 9.80 -11.01 -4.57
CA VAL A 87 10.38 -9.68 -4.73
C VAL A 87 9.43 -8.60 -4.18
N SER A 88 8.13 -8.69 -4.46
CA SER A 88 7.17 -7.69 -3.96
C SER A 88 7.02 -7.71 -2.43
N GLU A 89 7.07 -8.88 -1.80
CA GLU A 89 7.09 -9.01 -0.34
C GLU A 89 8.34 -8.34 0.27
N ILE A 90 9.53 -8.65 -0.26
CA ILE A 90 10.79 -8.05 0.21
C ILE A 90 10.79 -6.54 0.01
N MET A 91 10.37 -6.07 -1.17
CA MET A 91 10.32 -4.64 -1.50
C MET A 91 9.35 -3.88 -0.59
N MET A 92 8.21 -4.48 -0.24
CA MET A 92 7.28 -3.88 0.72
C MET A 92 7.94 -3.66 2.08
N TYR A 93 8.63 -4.67 2.64
CA TYR A 93 9.31 -4.52 3.94
C TYR A 93 10.43 -3.49 3.90
N VAL A 94 11.25 -3.50 2.84
CA VAL A 94 12.36 -2.53 2.69
C VAL A 94 11.83 -1.10 2.67
N LEU A 95 10.76 -0.84 1.89
CA LEU A 95 10.15 0.49 1.84
C LEU A 95 9.60 0.92 3.20
N ILE A 96 8.90 0.02 3.91
CA ILE A 96 8.38 0.31 5.24
C ILE A 96 9.50 0.67 6.23
N VAL A 97 10.58 -0.13 6.26
CA VAL A 97 11.70 0.09 7.19
C VAL A 97 12.43 1.40 6.87
N VAL A 98 12.67 1.70 5.59
CA VAL A 98 13.34 2.95 5.20
C VAL A 98 12.48 4.17 5.54
N LEU A 99 11.18 4.14 5.21
CA LEU A 99 10.27 5.24 5.51
C LEU A 99 10.08 5.46 7.01
N THR A 100 10.00 4.39 7.81
CA THR A 100 9.87 4.50 9.25
C THR A 100 11.13 5.07 9.90
N ILE A 101 12.33 4.61 9.50
CA ILE A 101 13.59 5.17 9.98
C ILE A 101 13.69 6.66 9.63
N TRP A 102 13.31 7.04 8.41
CA TRP A 102 13.33 8.43 7.98
C TRP A 102 12.37 9.30 8.79
N LEU A 103 11.12 8.87 8.99
CA LEU A 103 10.17 9.59 9.84
C LEU A 103 10.65 9.71 11.28
N VAL A 104 11.22 8.64 11.85
CA VAL A 104 11.77 8.68 13.22
C VAL A 104 12.95 9.66 13.29
N ALA A 105 13.81 9.71 12.27
CA ALA A 105 14.90 10.67 12.20
C ALA A 105 14.39 12.11 12.17
N GLU A 106 13.38 12.41 11.35
CA GLU A 106 12.71 13.73 11.32
C GLU A 106 12.04 14.07 12.65
N MET A 107 11.36 13.10 13.28
CA MET A 107 10.76 13.27 14.60
C MET A 107 11.81 13.58 15.68
N ILE A 108 12.93 12.86 15.69
CA ILE A 108 14.04 13.12 16.62
C ILE A 108 14.69 14.47 16.33
N TYR A 109 14.90 14.80 15.06
CA TYR A 109 15.50 16.08 14.65
C TYR A 109 14.63 17.26 15.08
N CYS A 110 13.33 17.21 14.81
CA CYS A 110 12.37 18.22 15.23
C CYS A 110 12.25 18.28 16.76
N TYR A 111 12.22 17.13 17.43
CA TYR A 111 12.19 17.06 18.89
C TYR A 111 13.40 17.75 19.52
N LYS A 112 14.62 17.44 19.06
CA LYS A 112 15.85 18.06 19.57
C LYS A 112 15.89 19.56 19.27
N LYS A 113 15.43 19.99 18.10
CA LYS A 113 15.37 21.41 17.72
C LYS A 113 14.38 22.18 18.61
N ILE A 114 13.20 21.62 18.87
CA ILE A 114 12.19 22.24 19.74
C ILE A 114 12.63 22.22 21.19
N ALA A 115 13.23 21.13 21.68
CA ALA A 115 13.74 21.05 23.05
C ALA A 115 14.79 22.13 23.33
N ALA A 116 15.72 22.36 22.39
CA ALA A 116 16.70 23.44 22.51
C ALA A 116 16.06 24.84 22.55
N ALA A 117 14.96 25.06 21.82
CA ALA A 117 14.20 26.31 21.88
C ALA A 117 13.25 26.40 23.10
N THR A 118 12.88 25.26 23.66
CA THR A 118 12.01 25.16 24.85
C THR A 118 12.81 25.46 26.10
N GLU A 119 14.09 25.08 26.19
CA GLU A 119 14.95 25.48 27.32
C GLU A 119 15.08 27.01 27.41
N THR A 120 15.23 27.71 26.28
CA THR A 120 15.27 29.17 26.23
C THR A 120 13.91 29.81 26.57
N ALA A 121 12.81 29.27 26.04
CA ALA A 121 11.47 29.78 26.32
C ALA A 121 10.99 29.43 27.74
N ALA A 122 11.41 28.30 28.32
CA ALA A 122 11.12 27.92 29.70
C ALA A 122 11.85 28.82 30.70
N GLN A 123 13.05 29.29 30.37
CA GLN A 123 13.77 30.29 31.15
C GLN A 123 13.13 31.69 31.05
N GLU A 124 12.64 32.09 29.86
CA GLU A 124 11.84 33.32 29.70
C GLU A 124 10.51 33.25 30.46
N ASN A 125 9.76 32.14 30.33
CA ASN A 125 8.49 31.93 31.06
C ASN A 125 8.68 31.86 32.59
N ALA A 126 9.78 31.25 33.07
CA ALA A 126 10.12 31.24 34.50
C ALA A 126 10.55 32.62 34.99
N SER A 127 11.24 33.41 34.17
CA SER A 127 11.58 34.80 34.47
C SER A 127 10.34 35.71 34.49
N GLU A 128 9.34 35.46 33.64
CA GLU A 128 8.06 36.17 33.62
C GLU A 128 7.24 35.86 34.88
N TYR A 129 7.18 34.60 35.32
CA TYR A 129 6.56 34.22 36.61
C TYR A 129 7.26 34.86 37.82
N LEU A 130 8.60 34.86 37.84
CA LEU A 130 9.37 35.51 38.89
C LEU A 130 9.17 37.04 38.88
N ALA A 131 9.08 37.66 37.69
CA ALA A 131 8.79 39.08 37.54
C ALA A 131 7.39 39.43 38.08
N ILE A 132 6.36 38.64 37.76
CA ILE A 132 4.99 38.85 38.26
C ILE A 132 4.94 38.70 39.80
N THR A 133 5.66 37.74 40.38
CA THR A 133 5.73 37.61 41.85
C THR A 133 6.51 38.73 42.53
N SER A 134 7.49 39.33 41.84
CA SER A 134 8.19 40.52 42.36
C SER A 134 7.28 41.74 42.35
N GLU A 135 6.56 42.04 41.27
CA GLU A 135 5.64 43.19 41.21
C GLU A 135 4.49 43.10 42.23
N SER A 136 3.94 41.89 42.49
CA SER A 136 2.93 41.70 43.54
C SER A 136 3.49 41.81 44.97
N LYS A 137 4.79 41.55 45.18
CA LYS A 137 5.44 41.62 46.50
C LYS A 137 5.76 43.06 46.89
N GLU A 138 6.12 43.92 45.93
CA GLU A 138 6.38 45.35 46.17
C GLU A 138 5.08 46.15 46.41
N ASN A 139 3.92 45.67 45.91
CA ASN A 139 2.62 46.34 46.11
C ASN A 139 1.91 45.94 47.44
N CYS A 140 2.29 44.82 48.07
CA CYS A 140 1.72 44.39 49.36
C CYS A 140 2.45 44.95 50.61
N THR A 141 3.50 45.75 50.46
CA THR A 141 4.17 46.44 51.58
C THR A 141 3.61 47.82 51.90
N GLY A 142 2.52 48.23 51.23
CA GLY A 142 1.93 49.56 51.32
C GLY A 142 0.48 49.61 51.80
N VAL A 143 0.11 48.85 52.85
CA VAL A 143 -1.10 49.17 53.63
C VAL A 143 -0.72 49.21 55.11
N GLN A 144 -0.43 50.41 55.59
CA GLN A 144 -0.41 50.67 57.03
C GLN A 144 -1.85 50.61 57.55
N VAL A 145 -2.10 49.62 58.40
CA VAL A 145 -3.18 49.64 59.39
C VAL A 145 -2.68 50.45 60.58
N ALA A 146 -3.35 51.56 60.93
CA ALA A 146 -3.68 51.93 62.31
C ALA A 146 -4.41 53.29 62.37
N GLU A 147 -5.57 53.25 63.05
CA GLU A 147 -6.36 54.33 63.67
C GLU A 147 -7.08 55.37 62.80
#